data_AF-A0A1G3QUA1-F1
#
_entry.id   AF-A0A1G3QUA1-F1
#
_cell.length_a   1.000
_cell.length_b   1.000
_cell.length_c   1.000
_cell.angle_alpha   90.00
_cell.angle_beta   90.00
_cell.angle_gamma   90.00
#
_symmetry.space_group_name_H-M   'P 1'
#
loop_
_entity.id
_entity.type
_entity.pdbx_description
1 polymer ?
#
loop_
_entity_poly.entity_id
_entity_poly.type
_entity_poly.pdbx_seq_one_letter_code
_entity_poly.pdbx_strand_id
1 'polypeptide(L)'
;MKRRKRIIIDKKFQFKTTFSIIGLVTLLAAIIVAAIAISVVYNNHRIERINVMEDTIVQYLQVKSIMRKSADLDEKAMKQIAVNHSGNMKAMSAMIRYNKILLAFLIVFVIGQGVILFLVLIRKTHQIAGPVYVMTGYLQDMIAGKYPTTRSLRKKDELQNFYSLFCKMLDAARNKDKK
;
A
#
# COMPACT_ATOMS: atom_id res chain seq x y z
N MET A 1 7.04 -17.50 32.91
CA MET A 1 5.81 -17.61 32.09
C MET A 1 6.19 -17.99 30.64
N LYS A 2 5.95 -19.23 30.20
CA LYS A 2 6.27 -19.67 28.82
C LYS A 2 5.56 -18.78 27.80
N ARG A 3 6.33 -18.10 26.93
CA ARG A 3 5.82 -17.28 25.81
C ARG A 3 4.80 -18.11 25.03
N ARG A 4 3.55 -17.66 24.95
CA ARG A 4 2.49 -18.33 24.16
C ARG A 4 2.85 -18.18 22.68
N LYS A 5 3.42 -19.24 22.06
CA LYS A 5 4.14 -19.18 20.77
C LYS A 5 3.25 -19.15 19.50
N ARG A 6 1.95 -19.44 19.57
CA ARG A 6 1.08 -19.50 18.37
C ARG A 6 0.36 -18.17 18.12
N ILE A 7 0.74 -17.51 17.02
CA ILE A 7 0.12 -16.26 16.49
C ILE A 7 -1.12 -16.58 15.64
N ILE A 8 -1.19 -17.80 15.10
CA ILE A 8 -2.33 -18.25 14.31
C ILE A 8 -3.12 -19.24 15.15
N ILE A 9 -4.33 -18.86 15.53
CA ILE A 9 -5.24 -19.67 16.36
C ILE A 9 -6.39 -20.15 15.48
N ASP A 10 -7.15 -19.22 14.92
CA ASP A 10 -8.22 -19.51 13.97
C ASP A 10 -7.79 -19.16 12.54
N LYS A 11 -7.20 -20.14 11.84
CA LYS A 11 -6.76 -19.98 10.45
C LYS A 11 -7.89 -19.53 9.53
N LYS A 12 -9.09 -20.09 9.72
CA LYS A 12 -10.23 -19.84 8.82
C LYS A 12 -10.69 -18.40 8.96
N PHE A 13 -10.88 -17.91 10.18
CA PHE A 13 -11.26 -16.53 10.42
C PHE A 13 -10.15 -15.54 10.05
N GLN A 14 -8.91 -15.77 10.53
CA GLN A 14 -7.80 -14.83 10.35
C GLN A 14 -7.46 -14.63 8.88
N PHE A 15 -7.31 -15.72 8.10
CA PHE A 15 -6.98 -15.61 6.68
C PHE A 15 -8.16 -15.10 5.85
N LYS A 16 -9.39 -15.58 6.10
CA LYS A 16 -10.58 -15.10 5.35
C LYS A 16 -10.74 -13.59 5.49
N THR A 17 -10.66 -13.07 6.71
CA THR A 17 -10.80 -11.62 6.97
C THR A 17 -9.61 -10.86 6.39
N THR A 18 -8.38 -11.35 6.60
CA THR A 18 -7.16 -10.67 6.13
C THR A 18 -7.11 -10.59 4.61
N PHE A 19 -7.32 -11.69 3.90
CA PHE A 19 -7.28 -11.69 2.43
C PHE A 19 -8.46 -10.94 1.80
N SER A 20 -9.64 -10.97 2.42
CA SER A 20 -10.79 -10.19 1.93
C SER A 20 -10.50 -8.69 1.96
N ILE A 21 -9.99 -8.19 3.10
CA ILE A 21 -9.66 -6.76 3.25
C ILE A 21 -8.48 -6.37 2.35
N ILE A 22 -7.41 -7.16 2.32
CA ILE A 22 -6.25 -6.88 1.45
C ILE A 22 -6.67 -6.89 -0.01
N GLY A 23 -7.49 -7.85 -0.44
CA GLY A 23 -7.98 -7.94 -1.82
C GLY A 23 -8.74 -6.69 -2.23
N LEU A 24 -9.66 -6.22 -1.39
CA LEU A 24 -10.41 -4.99 -1.63
C LEU A 24 -9.50 -3.76 -1.71
N VAL A 25 -8.61 -3.59 -0.73
CA VAL A 25 -7.68 -2.44 -0.69
C VAL A 25 -6.72 -2.45 -1.87
N THR A 26 -6.21 -3.62 -2.25
CA THR A 26 -5.30 -3.78 -3.38
C THR A 26 -6.02 -3.51 -4.71
N LEU A 27 -7.28 -3.92 -4.85
CA LEU A 27 -8.09 -3.62 -6.03
C LEU A 27 -8.28 -2.10 -6.19
N LEU A 28 -8.66 -1.41 -5.12
CA LEU A 28 -8.81 0.05 -5.14
C LEU A 28 -7.48 0.75 -5.45
N ALA A 29 -6.38 0.31 -4.83
CA ALA A 29 -5.07 0.83 -5.12
C ALA A 29 -4.69 0.61 -6.59
N ALA A 30 -4.93 -0.59 -7.14
CA ALA A 30 -4.62 -0.93 -8.52
C ALA A 30 -5.38 -0.04 -9.53
N ILE A 31 -6.63 0.31 -9.25
CA ILE A 31 -7.41 1.25 -10.10
C ILE A 31 -6.74 2.63 -10.13
N ILE A 32 -6.35 3.15 -8.97
CA ILE A 32 -5.67 4.44 -8.85
C ILE A 32 -4.30 4.40 -9.56
N VAL A 33 -3.53 3.34 -9.33
CA VAL A 33 -2.23 3.12 -9.99
C VAL A 33 -2.38 3.11 -11.50
N ALA A 34 -3.37 2.37 -12.01
CA ALA A 34 -3.61 2.23 -13.45
C ALA A 34 -3.95 3.59 -14.07
N ALA A 35 -4.81 4.39 -13.44
CA ALA A 35 -5.14 5.73 -13.90
C ALA A 35 -3.91 6.65 -13.98
N ILE A 36 -3.08 6.64 -12.93
CA ILE A 36 -1.82 7.41 -12.89
C ILE A 36 -0.85 6.91 -13.97
N ALA A 37 -0.69 5.58 -14.10
CA ALA A 37 0.22 4.98 -15.07
C ALA A 37 -0.16 5.34 -16.51
N ILE A 38 -1.45 5.25 -16.85
CA ILE A 38 -1.97 5.66 -18.16
C ILE A 38 -1.67 7.14 -18.42
N SER A 39 -1.94 8.02 -17.45
CA SER A 39 -1.66 9.45 -17.57
C SER A 39 -0.17 9.73 -17.80
N VAL A 40 0.72 9.09 -17.02
CA VAL A 40 2.16 9.25 -17.13
C VAL A 40 2.69 8.75 -18.48
N VAL A 41 2.25 7.58 -18.93
CA VAL A 41 2.68 7.01 -20.22
C VAL A 41 2.22 7.89 -21.39
N TYR A 42 0.96 8.34 -21.38
CA TYR A 42 0.43 9.22 -22.40
C TYR A 42 1.19 10.55 -22.48
N ASN A 43 1.47 11.14 -21.31
CA ASN A 43 2.24 12.38 -21.22
C ASN A 43 3.68 12.20 -21.68
N ASN A 44 4.34 11.10 -21.30
CA ASN A 44 5.71 10.80 -21.74
C ASN A 44 5.81 10.66 -23.26
N HIS A 45 4.90 9.91 -23.89
CA HIS A 45 4.89 9.79 -25.36
C HIS A 45 4.62 11.13 -26.06
N ARG A 46 3.77 11.99 -25.48
CA ARG A 46 3.52 13.32 -26.02
C ARG A 46 4.77 14.21 -25.90
N ILE A 47 5.46 14.17 -24.76
CA ILE A 47 6.72 14.90 -24.54
C ILE A 47 7.79 14.42 -25.52
N GLU A 48 7.92 13.11 -25.73
CA GLU A 48 8.88 12.52 -26.67
C GLU A 48 8.62 12.95 -28.12
N ARG A 49 7.35 12.96 -28.57
CA ARG A 49 7.01 13.46 -29.92
C ARG A 49 7.32 14.95 -30.10
N ILE A 50 7.02 15.77 -29.09
CA ILE A 50 7.33 17.22 -29.13
C ILE A 50 8.84 17.41 -29.21
N ASN A 51 9.60 16.66 -28.40
CA ASN A 51 11.04 16.70 -28.36
C ASN A 51 11.65 16.40 -29.76
N VAL A 52 11.29 15.28 -30.38
CA VAL A 52 11.81 14.91 -31.72
C VAL A 52 11.47 15.98 -32.77
N MET A 53 10.27 16.57 -32.69
CA MET A 53 9.85 17.62 -33.60
C MET A 53 10.63 18.92 -33.39
N GLU A 54 10.87 19.35 -32.14
CA GLU A 54 11.69 20.52 -31.85
C GLU A 54 13.15 20.34 -32.28
N ASP A 55 13.75 19.18 -32.00
CA ASP A 55 15.10 18.82 -32.48
C ASP A 55 15.20 18.98 -34.00
N THR A 56 14.20 18.46 -34.72
CA THR A 56 14.12 18.52 -36.17
C THR A 56 14.01 19.96 -36.67
N ILE A 57 13.13 20.79 -36.07
CA ILE A 57 12.96 22.20 -36.46
C ILE A 57 14.26 22.98 -36.23
N VAL A 58 14.90 22.83 -35.08
CA VAL A 58 16.14 23.54 -34.76
C VAL A 58 17.26 23.12 -35.71
N GLN A 59 17.37 21.83 -36.05
CA GLN A 59 18.34 21.34 -37.03
C GLN A 59 18.09 21.92 -38.43
N TYR A 60 16.85 21.96 -38.90
CA TYR A 60 16.50 22.58 -40.19
C TYR A 60 16.83 24.08 -40.20
N LEU A 61 16.54 24.80 -39.12
CA LEU A 61 16.86 26.22 -38.99
C LEU A 61 18.38 26.47 -39.03
N GLN A 62 19.18 25.60 -38.39
CA GLN A 62 20.65 25.68 -38.44
C GLN A 62 21.20 25.44 -39.84
N VAL A 63 20.69 24.43 -40.56
CA VAL A 63 21.14 24.17 -41.94
C VAL A 63 20.75 25.32 -42.88
N LYS A 64 19.56 25.90 -42.70
CA LYS A 64 19.06 27.00 -43.53
C LYS A 64 19.77 28.33 -43.25
N SER A 65 20.16 28.62 -42.01
CA SER A 65 20.93 29.83 -41.69
C SER A 65 22.34 29.78 -42.29
N ILE A 66 22.96 28.60 -42.34
CA ILE A 66 24.27 28.40 -43.01
C ILE A 66 24.17 28.68 -44.52
N MET A 67 23.02 28.40 -45.15
CA MET A 67 22.79 28.65 -46.58
C MET A 67 22.54 30.13 -46.93
N ARG A 68 22.16 30.99 -45.97
CA ARG A 68 21.83 32.40 -46.21
C ARG A 68 22.98 33.28 -45.72
N LYS A 69 23.64 33.98 -46.65
CA LYS A 69 24.76 34.89 -46.40
C LYS A 69 24.29 36.22 -45.75
N SER A 70 23.55 36.17 -44.65
CA SER A 70 23.15 37.34 -43.85
C SER A 70 23.85 37.30 -42.49
N ALA A 71 24.82 38.20 -42.34
CA ALA A 71 25.78 38.26 -41.24
C ALA A 71 25.15 38.70 -39.90
N ASP A 72 25.66 38.13 -38.81
CA ASP A 72 25.51 38.47 -37.38
C ASP A 72 24.15 38.34 -36.69
N LEU A 73 23.05 38.83 -37.28
CA LEU A 73 21.71 38.78 -36.63
C LEU A 73 21.14 37.36 -36.60
N ASP A 74 21.28 36.63 -37.71
CA ASP A 74 20.85 35.23 -37.81
C ASP A 74 21.71 34.32 -36.91
N GLU A 75 23.01 34.62 -36.73
CA GLU A 75 23.91 33.81 -35.90
C GLU A 75 23.58 33.92 -34.40
N LYS A 76 23.37 35.14 -33.88
CA LYS A 76 23.02 35.36 -32.47
C LYS A 76 21.65 34.76 -32.13
N ALA A 77 20.66 34.94 -33.00
CA ALA A 77 19.33 34.35 -32.83
C ALA A 77 19.40 32.81 -32.84
N MET A 78 20.15 32.21 -33.77
CA MET A 78 20.33 30.76 -33.84
C MET A 78 21.08 30.21 -32.63
N LYS A 79 22.10 30.91 -32.14
CA LYS A 79 22.81 30.55 -30.91
C LYS A 79 21.87 30.58 -29.70
N GLN A 80 21.01 31.58 -29.59
CA GLN A 80 20.04 31.67 -28.50
C GLN A 80 18.97 30.58 -28.57
N ILE A 81 18.46 30.27 -29.77
CA ILE A 81 17.54 29.15 -30.00
C ILE A 81 18.19 27.83 -29.61
N ALA A 82 19.44 27.58 -30.02
CA ALA A 82 20.16 26.35 -29.67
C ALA A 82 20.38 26.21 -28.15
N VAL A 83 20.71 27.31 -27.46
CA VAL A 83 20.87 27.31 -25.99
C VAL A 83 19.54 27.05 -25.28
N ASN A 84 18.48 27.75 -25.67
CA ASN A 84 17.14 27.55 -25.09
C ASN A 84 16.61 26.15 -25.36
N HIS A 85 16.79 25.64 -26.58
CA HIS A 85 16.43 24.29 -26.97
C HIS A 85 17.15 23.24 -26.13
N SER A 86 18.47 23.35 -25.98
CA SER A 86 19.25 22.46 -25.11
C SER A 86 18.76 22.48 -23.66
N GLY A 87 18.38 23.65 -23.14
CA GLY A 87 17.79 23.80 -21.81
C GLY A 87 16.43 23.09 -21.67
N ASN A 88 15.52 23.31 -22.63
CA ASN A 88 14.20 22.67 -22.67
C ASN A 88 14.32 21.15 -22.77
N MET A 89 15.21 20.66 -23.62
CA MET A 89 15.51 19.24 -23.80
C MET A 89 16.02 18.57 -22.51
N LYS A 90 16.89 19.25 -21.76
CA LYS A 90 17.35 18.80 -20.44
C LYS A 90 16.19 18.75 -19.44
N ALA A 91 15.32 19.75 -19.41
CA ALA A 91 14.15 19.75 -18.54
C ALA A 91 13.17 18.62 -18.90
N MET A 92 12.88 18.42 -20.19
CA MET A 92 11.98 17.37 -20.67
C MET A 92 12.52 15.96 -20.37
N SER A 93 13.81 15.72 -20.60
CA SER A 93 14.44 14.44 -20.27
C SER A 93 14.48 14.17 -18.76
N ALA A 94 14.65 15.22 -17.94
CA ALA A 94 14.51 15.11 -16.48
C ALA A 94 13.06 14.75 -16.08
N MET A 95 12.04 15.37 -16.69
CA MET A 95 10.63 15.04 -16.45
C MET A 95 10.32 13.57 -16.77
N ILE A 96 10.79 13.06 -17.92
CA ILE A 96 10.61 11.63 -18.29
C ILE A 96 11.27 10.73 -17.24
N ARG A 97 12.47 11.09 -16.75
CA ARG A 97 13.17 10.33 -15.71
C ARG A 97 12.40 10.33 -14.39
N TYR A 98 11.92 11.49 -13.93
CA TYR A 98 11.10 11.59 -12.72
C TYR A 98 9.81 10.78 -12.83
N ASN A 99 9.15 10.81 -13.99
CA ASN A 99 7.96 10.01 -14.24
C ASN A 99 8.22 8.50 -14.15
N LYS A 100 9.36 8.01 -14.65
CA LYS A 100 9.76 6.60 -14.48
C LYS A 100 10.06 6.25 -13.02
N ILE A 101 10.75 7.12 -12.29
CA ILE A 101 11.03 6.94 -10.86
C ILE A 101 9.73 6.93 -10.06
N LEU A 102 8.81 7.85 -10.36
CA LEU A 102 7.49 7.93 -9.74
C LEU A 102 6.72 6.62 -9.91
N LEU A 103 6.67 6.06 -11.13
CA LEU A 103 6.02 4.78 -11.39
C LEU A 103 6.67 3.62 -10.62
N ALA A 104 7.99 3.54 -10.60
CA ALA A 104 8.71 2.52 -9.85
C ALA A 104 8.42 2.63 -8.33
N PHE A 105 8.46 3.85 -7.79
CA PHE A 105 8.13 4.11 -6.39
C PHE A 105 6.69 3.72 -6.06
N LEU A 106 5.73 4.02 -6.94
CA LEU A 106 4.32 3.71 -6.76
C LEU A 106 4.08 2.19 -6.68
N ILE A 107 4.73 1.40 -7.54
CA ILE A 107 4.68 -0.07 -7.49
C ILE A 107 5.23 -0.58 -6.16
N VAL A 108 6.42 -0.11 -5.76
CA VAL A 108 7.05 -0.49 -4.49
C VAL A 108 6.16 -0.11 -3.30
N PHE A 109 5.54 1.06 -3.36
CA PHE A 109 4.65 1.56 -2.32
C PHE A 109 3.41 0.66 -2.15
N VAL A 110 2.75 0.26 -3.24
CA VAL A 110 1.58 -0.63 -3.18
C VAL A 110 1.94 -1.99 -2.60
N ILE A 111 3.08 -2.56 -3.03
CA ILE A 111 3.57 -3.84 -2.48
C ILE A 111 3.88 -3.69 -0.99
N GLY A 112 4.61 -2.64 -0.61
CA GLY A 112 4.98 -2.36 0.78
C GLY A 112 3.76 -2.16 1.68
N GLN A 113 2.77 -1.39 1.21
CA GLN A 113 1.48 -1.22 1.88
C GLN A 113 0.78 -2.56 2.11
N GLY A 114 0.75 -3.44 1.11
CA GLY A 114 0.15 -4.77 1.22
C GLY A 114 0.79 -5.61 2.33
N VAL A 115 2.12 -5.61 2.41
CA VAL A 115 2.87 -6.32 3.47
C VAL A 115 2.56 -5.74 4.85
N ILE A 116 2.58 -4.42 4.99
CA ILE A 116 2.27 -3.75 6.27
C ILE A 116 0.84 -4.07 6.71
N LEU A 117 -0.13 -3.96 5.78
CA LEU A 117 -1.53 -4.23 6.05
C LEU A 117 -1.75 -5.69 6.48
N PHE A 118 -1.09 -6.64 5.82
CA PHE A 118 -1.11 -8.05 6.21
C PHE A 118 -0.64 -8.27 7.65
N LEU A 119 0.50 -7.69 8.03
CA LEU A 119 1.03 -7.82 9.39
C LEU A 119 0.08 -7.20 10.43
N VAL A 120 -0.51 -6.05 10.13
CA VAL A 120 -1.47 -5.37 11.01
C VAL A 120 -2.74 -6.21 11.19
N LEU A 121 -3.31 -6.73 10.10
CA LEU A 121 -4.54 -7.52 10.13
C LEU A 121 -4.36 -8.86 10.84
N ILE A 122 -3.26 -9.57 10.60
CA ILE A 122 -2.95 -10.80 11.34
C ILE A 122 -2.83 -10.51 12.84
N ARG A 123 -2.17 -9.40 13.21
CA ARG A 123 -2.01 -9.02 14.62
C ARG A 123 -3.36 -8.67 15.26
N LYS A 124 -4.23 -7.94 14.56
CA LYS A 124 -5.55 -7.56 15.05
C LYS A 124 -6.51 -8.76 15.15
N THR A 125 -6.56 -9.59 14.12
CA THR A 125 -7.39 -10.80 14.14
C THR A 125 -6.94 -11.79 15.21
N HIS A 126 -5.65 -11.87 15.54
CA HIS A 126 -5.15 -12.63 16.68
C HIS A 126 -5.62 -12.10 18.04
N GLN A 127 -5.69 -10.77 18.22
CA GLN A 127 -6.21 -10.14 19.45
C GLN A 127 -7.69 -10.43 19.69
N ILE A 128 -8.43 -10.82 18.65
CA ILE A 128 -9.84 -11.23 18.71
C ILE A 128 -9.96 -12.75 18.86
N ALA A 129 -9.31 -13.52 17.98
CA ALA A 129 -9.42 -14.98 17.95
C ALA A 129 -8.86 -15.64 19.23
N GLY A 130 -7.87 -15.03 19.88
CA GLY A 130 -7.29 -15.53 21.12
C GLY A 130 -8.31 -15.66 22.26
N PRO A 131 -8.97 -14.56 22.68
CA PRO A 131 -10.05 -14.60 23.65
C PRO A 131 -11.20 -15.54 23.26
N VAL A 132 -11.64 -15.50 22.00
CA VAL A 132 -12.73 -16.37 21.51
C VAL A 132 -12.38 -17.83 21.74
N TYR A 133 -11.17 -18.25 21.34
CA TYR A 133 -10.70 -19.62 21.54
C TYR A 133 -10.70 -20.05 23.02
N VAL A 134 -10.32 -19.15 23.94
CA VAL A 134 -10.35 -19.43 25.38
C VAL A 134 -11.79 -19.61 25.87
N MET A 135 -12.70 -18.72 25.47
CA MET A 135 -14.11 -18.80 25.88
C MET A 135 -14.79 -20.03 25.31
N THR A 136 -14.48 -20.42 24.06
CA THR A 136 -14.98 -21.68 23.47
C THR A 136 -14.55 -22.89 24.30
N GLY A 137 -13.29 -22.94 24.76
CA GLY A 137 -12.84 -24.02 25.65
C GLY A 137 -13.60 -24.05 26.97
N TYR A 138 -13.84 -22.90 27.59
CA TYR A 138 -14.62 -22.82 28.83
C TYR A 138 -16.08 -23.24 28.64
N LEU A 139 -16.69 -22.90 27.51
CA LEU A 139 -18.03 -23.39 27.17
C LEU A 139 -18.04 -24.91 26.98
N GLN A 140 -17.03 -25.49 26.33
CA GLN A 140 -16.92 -26.94 26.18
C GLN A 140 -16.77 -27.65 27.52
N ASP A 141 -15.97 -27.12 28.45
CA ASP A 141 -15.85 -27.66 29.80
C ASP A 141 -17.20 -27.64 30.53
N MET A 142 -17.92 -26.52 30.45
CA MET A 142 -19.26 -26.38 31.06
C MET A 142 -20.28 -27.35 30.45
N ILE A 143 -20.29 -27.52 29.13
CA ILE A 143 -21.15 -28.50 28.43
C ILE A 143 -20.82 -29.93 28.91
N ALA A 144 -19.56 -30.21 29.23
CA ALA A 144 -19.12 -31.49 29.79
C ALA A 144 -19.38 -31.61 31.31
N GLY A 145 -20.10 -30.68 31.93
CA GLY A 145 -20.40 -30.69 33.37
C GLY A 145 -19.22 -30.29 34.27
N LYS A 146 -18.15 -29.72 33.70
CA LYS A 146 -16.96 -29.28 34.43
C LYS A 146 -16.94 -27.76 34.57
N TYR A 147 -16.52 -27.27 35.73
CA TYR A 147 -16.31 -25.83 35.92
C TYR A 147 -14.87 -25.44 35.58
N PRO A 148 -14.63 -24.66 34.51
CA PRO A 148 -13.29 -24.25 34.14
C PRO A 148 -12.70 -23.26 35.16
N THR A 149 -11.38 -23.32 35.36
CA THR A 149 -10.66 -22.29 36.11
C THR A 149 -10.36 -21.10 35.18
N THR A 150 -10.97 -19.96 35.48
CA THR A 150 -10.80 -18.73 34.68
C THR A 150 -9.38 -18.18 34.84
N ARG A 151 -8.85 -17.54 33.79
CA ARG A 151 -7.53 -16.91 33.79
C ARG A 151 -7.63 -15.53 33.14
N SER A 152 -6.76 -14.59 33.48
CA SER A 152 -6.79 -13.29 32.80
C SER A 152 -6.40 -13.37 31.31
N LEU A 153 -7.09 -12.58 30.48
CA LEU A 153 -6.69 -12.31 29.09
C LEU A 153 -5.46 -11.41 29.03
N ARG A 154 -4.85 -11.29 27.84
CA ARG A 154 -3.72 -10.38 27.65
C ARG A 154 -4.24 -8.95 27.58
N LYS A 155 -3.44 -8.00 28.08
CA LYS A 155 -3.79 -6.56 28.08
C LYS A 155 -4.11 -5.95 26.71
N LYS A 156 -3.67 -6.57 25.61
CA LYS A 156 -3.87 -6.09 24.23
C LYS A 156 -4.98 -6.84 23.48
N ASP A 157 -5.70 -7.72 24.16
CA ASP A 157 -6.80 -8.45 23.56
C ASP A 157 -8.06 -7.55 23.52
N GLU A 158 -8.82 -7.59 22.41
CA GLU A 158 -9.93 -6.66 22.16
C GLU A 158 -11.19 -6.99 22.99
N LEU A 159 -11.39 -8.27 23.34
CA LEU A 159 -12.61 -8.75 24.00
C LEU A 159 -12.53 -8.76 25.55
N GLN A 160 -11.71 -7.90 26.16
CA GLN A 160 -11.49 -7.91 27.61
C GLN A 160 -12.77 -7.64 28.42
N ASN A 161 -13.57 -6.65 28.01
CA ASN A 161 -14.80 -6.30 28.72
C ASN A 161 -15.80 -7.46 28.65
N PHE A 162 -16.03 -7.99 27.45
CA PHE A 162 -16.90 -9.16 27.26
C PHE A 162 -16.41 -10.37 28.05
N TYR A 163 -15.11 -10.64 28.03
CA TYR A 163 -14.51 -11.74 28.78
C TYR A 163 -14.71 -11.62 30.29
N SER A 164 -14.61 -10.40 30.84
CA SER A 164 -14.83 -10.18 32.27
C SER A 164 -16.28 -10.47 32.67
N LEU A 165 -17.25 -10.05 31.85
CA LEU A 165 -18.67 -10.40 32.02
C LEU A 165 -18.89 -11.91 31.90
N PHE A 166 -18.26 -12.56 30.91
CA PHE A 166 -18.31 -13.99 30.72
C PHE A 166 -17.79 -14.76 31.94
N CYS A 167 -16.68 -14.32 32.55
CA CYS A 167 -16.16 -14.94 33.77
C CYS A 167 -17.13 -14.78 34.95
N LYS A 168 -17.73 -13.60 35.13
CA LYS A 168 -18.75 -13.38 36.17
C LYS A 168 -19.96 -14.30 36.01
N MET A 169 -20.39 -14.53 34.77
CA MET A 169 -21.47 -15.47 34.45
C MET A 169 -21.10 -16.91 34.84
N LEU A 170 -19.88 -17.35 34.52
CA LEU A 170 -19.39 -18.69 34.91
C LEU A 170 -19.34 -18.84 36.44
N ASP A 171 -18.88 -17.83 37.16
CA ASP A 171 -18.84 -17.84 38.63
C ASP A 171 -20.26 -17.90 39.23
N ALA A 172 -21.21 -17.15 38.68
CA ALA A 172 -22.61 -17.19 39.09
C ALA A 172 -23.25 -18.57 38.87
N ALA A 173 -23.00 -19.19 37.70
CA ALA A 173 -23.47 -20.54 37.40
C ALA A 173 -22.88 -21.57 38.37
N ARG A 174 -21.58 -21.50 38.66
CA ARG A 174 -20.90 -22.38 39.61
C ARG A 174 -21.44 -22.27 41.02
N ASN A 175 -21.78 -21.07 41.46
CA ASN A 175 -22.34 -20.84 42.79
C ASN A 175 -23.79 -21.33 42.92
N LYS A 176 -24.54 -21.37 41.80
CA LYS A 176 -25.90 -21.89 41.77
C LYS A 176 -25.94 -23.40 41.94
N ASP A 177 -25.10 -24.15 41.25
CA ASP A 177 -25.07 -25.62 41.33
C ASP A 177 -24.45 -26.15 42.63
N LYS A 178 -23.75 -25.31 43.40
CA LYS A 178 -23.24 -25.65 44.73
C LYS A 178 -24.27 -25.47 45.85
N LYS A 179 -25.40 -24.80 45.60
CA LYS A 179 -26.51 -24.65 46.54
C LYS A 179 -27.53 -25.75 46.29
#